data_AF-A0A814MV73-F1
#
_entry.id   AF-A0A814MV73-F1
#
_cell.length_a   1.000
_cell.length_b   1.000
_cell.length_c   1.000
_cell.angle_alpha   90.00
_cell.angle_beta   90.00
_cell.angle_gamma   90.00
#
_symmetry.space_group_name_H-M   'P 1'
#
loop_
_entity.id
_entity.type
_entity.pdbx_description
1 polymer ?
#
loop_
_entity_poly.entity_id
_entity_poly.type
_entity_poly.pdbx_seq_one_letter_code
_entity_poly.pdbx_strand_id
1 'polypeptide(L)'
;MPYRRLKELEEQVLFRIYNNECLQLKNRNDTKQCEISYDFGNCKICDDNSTGIHYGISTCEPCKGFFKRSLLRHPEYKCSKNENCSILPRKTKKCKFCRWH
;
A
#
# COMPACT_ATOMS: atom_id res chain seq x y z
N MET A 1 11.49 6.14 0.69
CA MET A 1 10.86 5.45 1.83
C MET A 1 9.35 5.46 1.62
N PRO A 2 8.80 4.41 1.01
CA PRO A 2 7.49 4.42 0.34
C PRO A 2 6.28 4.67 1.25
N TYR A 3 6.38 4.39 2.56
CA TYR A 3 5.32 4.70 3.54
C TYR A 3 5.76 5.65 4.66
N ARG A 4 7.05 6.00 4.75
CA ARG A 4 7.58 6.84 5.83
C ARG A 4 6.92 8.22 5.89
N ARG A 5 6.69 8.85 4.73
CA ARG A 5 6.02 10.16 4.62
C ARG A 5 4.53 10.12 5.00
N LEU A 6 3.88 8.97 4.79
CA LEU A 6 2.51 8.73 5.25
C LEU A 6 2.47 8.52 6.77
N LYS A 7 3.52 7.91 7.34
CA LYS A 7 3.69 7.73 8.79
C LYS A 7 4.03 9.03 9.52
N GLU A 8 4.60 10.03 8.84
CA GLU A 8 4.88 11.37 9.39
C GLU A 8 3.59 12.20 9.60
N LEU A 9 2.50 11.84 8.93
CA LEU A 9 1.17 12.34 9.28
C LEU A 9 0.73 11.65 10.58
N GLU A 10 0.28 12.42 11.57
CA GLU A 10 -0.13 11.91 12.88
C GLU A 10 -0.99 10.64 12.74
N GLU A 11 -0.84 9.70 13.68
CA GLU A 11 -1.53 8.40 13.70
C GLU A 11 -3.06 8.54 13.51
N GLN A 12 -3.63 9.65 13.99
CA GLN A 12 -5.04 10.00 13.81
C GLN A 12 -5.43 10.30 12.35
N VAL A 13 -4.53 10.93 11.57
CA VAL A 13 -4.74 11.26 10.15
C VAL A 13 -4.72 9.98 9.32
N LEU A 14 -3.78 9.08 9.59
CA LEU A 14 -3.73 7.76 8.95
C LEU A 14 -4.96 6.92 9.27
N PHE A 15 -5.43 6.93 10.51
CA PHE A 15 -6.66 6.26 10.92
C PHE A 15 -7.89 6.85 10.20
N ARG A 16 -7.95 8.17 10.03
CA ARG A 16 -8.99 8.84 9.23
C ARG A 16 -8.93 8.45 7.74
N ILE A 17 -7.75 8.42 7.13
CA ILE A 17 -7.57 7.98 5.73
C ILE A 17 -8.01 6.51 5.57
N TYR A 18 -7.60 5.64 6.49
CA TYR A 18 -7.99 4.23 6.52
C TYR A 18 -9.51 4.03 6.63
N ASN A 19 -10.17 4.76 7.54
CA ASN A 19 -11.61 4.66 7.74
C ASN A 19 -12.40 5.19 6.53
N ASN A 20 -11.96 6.28 5.92
CA ASN A 20 -12.57 6.82 4.70
C ASN A 20 -12.50 5.83 3.52
N GLU A 21 -11.38 5.14 3.35
CA GLU A 21 -11.27 4.13 2.29
C GLU A 21 -12.14 2.89 2.58
N CYS A 22 -12.32 2.51 3.85
CA CYS A 22 -13.25 1.44 4.24
C CYS A 22 -14.73 1.81 3.98
N LEU A 23 -15.09 3.08 4.12
CA LEU A 23 -16.43 3.58 3.78
C LEU A 23 -16.68 3.54 2.26
N GLN A 24 -15.68 3.83 1.44
CA GLN A 24 -15.78 3.72 -0.02
C GLN A 24 -15.88 2.27 -0.54
N LEU A 25 -15.50 1.26 0.26
CA LEU A 25 -15.66 -0.16 -0.08
C LEU A 25 -17.04 -0.71 0.27
N LYS A 26 -17.73 -0.16 1.29
CA LYS A 26 -19.08 -0.60 1.69
C LYS A 26 -20.18 -0.19 0.72
N ASN A 27 -19.92 0.78 -0.17
CA ASN A 27 -20.86 1.24 -1.20
C ASN A 27 -20.75 0.47 -2.54
N ARG A 28 -19.93 -0.57 -2.62
CA ARG A 28 -19.79 -1.40 -3.84
C ARG A 28 -20.54 -2.71 -3.73
N ASN A 29 -21.88 -2.66 -3.71
CA ASN A 29 -22.69 -3.84 -4.01
C ASN A 29 -23.11 -3.91 -5.48
N ASP A 30 -22.72 -2.97 -6.33
CA ASP A 30 -23.02 -3.04 -7.76
C ASP A 30 -21.99 -2.25 -8.56
N THR A 31 -21.12 -2.93 -9.30
CA THR A 31 -20.67 -2.56 -10.65
C THR A 31 -19.63 -3.57 -11.15
N LYS A 32 -20.02 -4.29 -12.21
CA LYS A 32 -19.13 -4.86 -13.20
C LYS A 32 -18.04 -3.83 -13.53
N GLN A 33 -16.79 -4.15 -13.25
CA GLN A 33 -15.67 -3.25 -13.52
C GLN A 33 -15.30 -3.30 -15.00
N CYS A 34 -15.80 -2.34 -15.79
CA CYS A 34 -15.02 -1.83 -16.89
C CYS A 34 -13.83 -1.10 -16.26
N GLU A 35 -12.64 -1.68 -16.35
CA GLU A 35 -11.39 -0.99 -16.03
C GLU A 35 -11.27 0.22 -16.96
N ILE A 36 -11.60 1.41 -16.44
CA ILE A 36 -11.15 2.65 -17.08
C ILE A 36 -9.63 2.62 -16.94
N SER A 37 -8.93 2.36 -18.05
CA SER A 37 -7.47 2.30 -18.14
C SER A 37 -6.88 3.71 -18.05
N TYR A 38 -7.00 4.34 -16.90
CA TYR A 38 -6.16 5.50 -16.60
C TYR A 38 -4.79 4.97 -16.19
N ASP A 39 -3.73 5.42 -16.87
CA ASP A 39 -2.37 5.05 -16.51
C ASP A 39 -1.98 5.77 -15.23
N PHE A 40 -2.14 5.09 -14.09
CA PHE A 40 -1.68 5.56 -12.78
C PHE A 40 -0.15 5.41 -12.62
N GLY A 41 0.54 4.92 -13.66
CA GLY A 41 1.97 4.65 -13.70
C GLY A 41 2.36 3.47 -12.81
N ASN A 42 3.62 3.49 -12.36
CA ASN A 42 4.17 2.43 -11.52
C ASN A 42 3.90 2.69 -10.03
N CYS A 43 3.61 1.60 -9.32
CA CYS A 43 3.49 1.55 -7.88
C CYS A 43 4.77 2.08 -7.22
N LYS A 44 4.66 3.15 -6.41
CA LYS A 44 5.81 3.82 -5.78
C LYS A 44 6.54 3.01 -4.71
N ILE A 45 6.18 1.74 -4.54
CA ILE A 45 6.61 0.85 -3.45
C ILE A 45 7.34 -0.36 -3.99
N CYS A 46 6.81 -0.94 -5.06
CA CYS A 46 7.40 -2.12 -5.67
C CYS A 46 7.58 -2.03 -7.17
N ASP A 47 7.33 -0.86 -7.78
CA ASP A 47 7.44 -0.57 -9.21
C ASP A 47 6.63 -1.51 -10.12
N ASP A 48 5.61 -2.15 -9.56
CA ASP A 48 4.63 -2.95 -10.30
C ASP A 48 3.55 -2.06 -10.91
N ASN A 49 2.72 -2.58 -11.81
CA ASN A 49 1.65 -1.79 -12.40
C ASN A 49 0.69 -1.27 -11.31
N SER A 50 0.49 0.04 -11.26
CA SER A 50 -0.43 0.64 -10.29
C SER A 50 -1.87 0.44 -10.75
N THR A 51 -2.74 0.13 -9.79
CA THR A 51 -4.18 -0.01 -10.03
C THR A 51 -4.94 1.27 -9.67
N GLY A 52 -4.27 2.22 -9.01
CA GLY A 52 -4.87 3.46 -8.56
C GLY A 52 -4.07 4.20 -7.50
N ILE A 53 -4.65 5.29 -7.01
CA ILE A 53 -4.15 6.02 -5.84
C ILE A 53 -4.78 5.40 -4.60
N HIS A 54 -3.96 4.76 -3.76
CA HIS A 54 -4.39 4.21 -2.47
C HIS A 54 -3.57 4.87 -1.38
N TYR A 55 -4.23 5.31 -0.30
CA TYR A 55 -3.61 6.08 0.79
C TYR A 55 -2.82 7.32 0.29
N GLY A 56 -3.28 7.98 -0.77
CA GLY A 56 -2.67 9.22 -1.28
C GLY A 56 -1.45 9.05 -2.19
N ILE A 57 -1.04 7.82 -2.52
CA ILE A 57 0.04 7.56 -3.48
C ILE A 57 -0.34 6.47 -4.49
N SER A 58 0.31 6.48 -5.65
CA SER A 58 0.11 5.46 -6.68
C SER A 58 0.69 4.12 -6.23
N THR A 59 -0.18 3.11 -6.04
CA THR A 59 0.22 1.79 -5.56
C THR A 59 -0.57 0.67 -6.22
N CYS A 60 0.00 -0.54 -6.21
CA CYS A 60 -0.69 -1.75 -6.63
C CYS A 60 -1.50 -2.36 -5.47
N GLU A 61 -2.50 -3.17 -5.81
CA GLU A 61 -3.36 -3.89 -4.86
C GLU A 61 -2.64 -4.74 -3.80
N PRO A 62 -1.57 -5.47 -4.15
CA PRO A 62 -0.78 -6.17 -3.14
C PRO A 62 -0.13 -5.24 -2.11
N CYS A 63 0.25 -4.03 -2.51
CA CYS A 63 0.86 -3.02 -1.63
C CYS A 63 -0.19 -2.34 -0.76
N LYS A 64 -1.33 -1.95 -1.34
CA LYS A 64 -2.51 -1.48 -0.61
C LYS A 64 -2.89 -2.45 0.52
N GLY A 65 -3.09 -3.72 0.18
CA GLY A 65 -3.49 -4.75 1.15
C GLY A 65 -2.41 -5.03 2.20
N PHE A 66 -1.13 -4.93 1.83
CA PHE A 66 -0.03 -5.03 2.80
C PHE A 66 -0.10 -3.90 3.81
N PHE A 67 -0.21 -2.65 3.35
CA PHE A 67 -0.29 -1.48 4.22
C PHE A 67 -1.46 -1.56 5.21
N LYS A 68 -2.66 -1.88 4.71
CA LYS A 68 -3.86 -2.09 5.54
C LYS A 68 -3.63 -3.10 6.67
N ARG A 69 -3.02 -4.25 6.37
CA ARG A 69 -2.73 -5.28 7.39
C ARG A 69 -1.66 -4.84 8.37
N SER A 70 -0.63 -4.15 7.89
CA SER A 70 0.48 -3.65 8.72
C SER A 70 0.03 -2.53 9.64
N LEU A 71 -0.85 -1.64 9.18
CA LEU A 71 -1.44 -0.59 10.00
C LEU A 71 -2.33 -1.20 11.08
N LEU A 72 -3.24 -2.12 10.74
CA LEU A 72 -4.18 -2.68 11.72
C LEU A 72 -3.50 -3.53 12.80
N ARG A 73 -2.45 -4.28 12.44
CA ARG A 73 -1.81 -5.26 13.34
C ARG A 73 -0.53 -4.74 14.00
N HIS A 74 -0.05 -3.55 13.63
CA HIS A 74 1.23 -2.98 14.06
C HIS A 74 2.35 -4.03 14.25
N PRO A 75 2.63 -4.88 13.24
CA PRO A 75 3.56 -5.99 13.43
C PRO A 75 5.00 -5.49 13.45
N GLU A 76 5.80 -6.04 14.37
CA GLU A 76 7.24 -5.83 14.39
C GLU A 76 7.89 -6.67 13.29
N TYR A 77 8.08 -6.07 12.12
CA TYR A 77 8.85 -6.70 11.05
C TYR A 77 10.34 -6.65 11.36
N LYS A 78 11.06 -7.72 11.04
CA LYS A 78 12.53 -7.77 11.10
C LYS A 78 13.09 -7.99 9.70
N CYS A 79 14.14 -7.26 9.35
CA CYS A 79 14.88 -7.54 8.12
C CYS A 79 15.88 -8.68 8.36
N SER A 80 15.98 -9.61 7.42
CA SER A 80 17.00 -10.67 7.45
C SER A 80 18.31 -10.27 6.76
N LYS A 81 18.42 -9.01 6.31
CA LYS A 81 19.57 -8.44 5.61
C LYS A 81 19.87 -7.05 6.21
N ASN A 82 20.56 -6.18 5.49
CA ASN A 82 20.97 -4.85 5.96
C ASN A 82 19.88 -3.79 5.79
N GLU A 83 18.60 -4.13 6.02
CA GLU A 83 17.50 -3.14 5.99
C GLU A 83 17.31 -2.35 4.68
N ASN A 84 18.02 -2.72 3.62
CA ASN A 84 18.02 -2.06 2.31
C ASN A 84 17.60 -3.01 1.18
N CYS A 85 16.54 -3.79 1.40
CA CYS A 85 16.09 -4.78 0.42
C CYS A 85 15.31 -4.12 -0.73
N SER A 86 15.73 -4.35 -1.99
CA SER A 86 14.96 -3.91 -3.16
C SER A 86 13.67 -4.71 -3.31
N ILE A 87 12.54 -4.00 -3.28
CA ILE A 87 11.18 -4.54 -3.38
C ILE A 87 10.77 -4.60 -4.86
N LEU A 88 11.21 -5.60 -5.61
CA LEU A 88 10.91 -5.72 -7.05
C LEU A 88 9.64 -6.53 -7.33
N PRO A 89 8.87 -6.25 -8.41
CA PRO A 89 7.57 -6.87 -8.69
C PRO A 89 7.62 -8.41 -8.66
N ARG A 90 8.61 -8.99 -9.35
CA ARG A 90 8.76 -10.43 -9.61
C ARG A 90 9.26 -11.27 -8.42
N LYS A 91 9.59 -10.65 -7.29
CA LYS A 91 10.05 -11.39 -6.09
C LYS A 91 8.85 -11.95 -5.32
N THR A 92 8.76 -13.27 -5.23
CA THR A 92 7.71 -14.01 -4.50
C THR A 92 7.67 -13.70 -3.01
N LYS A 93 8.83 -13.43 -2.40
CA LYS A 93 8.96 -13.05 -0.97
C LYS A 93 9.73 -11.75 -0.82
N LYS A 94 9.00 -10.63 -0.80
CA LYS A 94 9.53 -9.29 -0.50
C LYS A 94 9.78 -9.14 1.01
N CYS A 95 10.88 -8.48 1.39
CA CYS A 95 11.17 -8.21 2.81
C CYS A 95 10.05 -7.35 3.40
N LYS A 96 9.37 -7.85 4.44
CA LYS A 96 8.25 -7.13 5.07
C LYS A 96 8.72 -5.85 5.74
N PHE A 97 9.90 -5.88 6.37
CA PHE A 97 10.51 -4.71 7.00
C PHE A 97 10.79 -3.60 5.98
N CYS A 98 11.59 -3.86 4.95
CA CYS A 98 11.92 -2.85 3.92
C CYS A 98 10.74 -2.49 3.01
N ARG A 99 9.65 -3.27 3.03
CA ARG A 99 8.41 -2.90 2.33
C ARG A 99 7.55 -1.96 3.16
N TRP A 100 7.67 -2.02 4.48
CA TRP A 100 6.94 -1.19 5.42
C TRP A 100 7.69 0.14 5.71
N HIS A 101 9.01 0.10 5.80
CA HIS A 101 9.90 1.26 6.00
C HIS A 101 10.37 1.87 4.68
#